data_AF-A0A640W184-F1
#
_entry.id   AF-A0A640W184-F1
#
_cell.length_a   1.000
_cell.length_b   1.000
_cell.length_c   1.000
_cell.angle_alpha   90.00
_cell.angle_beta   90.00
_cell.angle_gamma   90.00
#
_symmetry.space_group_name_H-M   'P 1'
#
loop_
_entity.id
_entity.type
_entity.pdbx_description
1 polymer ?
#
loop_
_entity_poly.entity_id
_entity_poly.type
_entity_poly.pdbx_seq_one_letter_code
_entity_poly.pdbx_strand_id
1 'polypeptide(L)'
;RKVKAMAERLGITFVFLPPYSPDLNPIEFIWKSIKREISSMFLMCKEELKEIVENLFYIFASSLSFAKAWIEKFLKIPEIVTIQ
;
A
#
# COMPACT_ATOMS: atom_id res chain seq x y z
N ARG A 1 -10.96 1.50 -20.21
CA ARG A 1 -10.10 1.88 -21.37
C ARG A 1 -9.19 3.07 -21.04
N LYS A 2 -9.71 4.20 -20.52
CA LYS A 2 -8.88 5.38 -20.17
C LYS A 2 -7.78 5.12 -19.13
N VAL A 3 -8.08 4.40 -18.03
CA VAL A 3 -7.09 4.13 -16.96
C VAL A 3 -5.91 3.28 -17.46
N LYS A 4 -6.19 2.19 -18.20
CA LYS A 4 -5.15 1.32 -18.76
C LYS A 4 -4.25 2.07 -19.76
N ALA A 5 -4.86 2.83 -20.69
CA ALA A 5 -4.11 3.64 -21.65
C ALA A 5 -3.25 4.71 -20.97
N MET A 6 -3.72 5.32 -19.88
CA MET A 6 -2.92 6.27 -19.11
C MET A 6 -1.75 5.58 -18.39
N ALA A 7 -1.99 4.42 -17.77
CA ALA A 7 -0.94 3.66 -17.11
C ALA A 7 0.15 3.23 -18.10
N GLU A 8 -0.23 2.73 -19.28
CA GLU A 8 0.70 2.42 -20.37
C GLU A 8 1.53 3.64 -20.77
N ARG A 9 0.89 4.81 -20.96
CA ARG A 9 1.59 6.05 -21.30
C ARG A 9 2.57 6.51 -20.21
N LEU A 10 2.29 6.20 -18.95
CA LEU A 10 3.12 6.55 -17.80
C LEU A 10 4.13 5.45 -17.41
N GLY A 11 4.18 4.32 -18.14
CA GLY A 11 5.05 3.19 -17.83
C GLY A 11 4.67 2.47 -16.52
N ILE A 12 3.40 2.53 -16.10
CA ILE A 12 2.90 1.90 -14.88
C ILE A 12 2.43 0.48 -15.20
N THR A 13 3.10 -0.50 -14.60
CA THR A 13 2.69 -1.91 -14.68
C THR A 13 1.70 -2.25 -13.57
N PHE A 14 0.56 -2.83 -13.93
CA PHE A 14 -0.41 -3.31 -12.93
C PHE A 14 -0.02 -4.68 -12.41
N VAL A 15 -0.01 -4.80 -11.07
CA VAL A 15 0.06 -6.07 -10.37
C VAL A 15 -1.33 -6.38 -9.83
N PHE A 16 -1.98 -7.41 -10.37
CA PHE A 16 -3.32 -7.80 -9.97
C PHE A 16 -3.27 -8.83 -8.83
N LEU A 17 -4.03 -8.58 -7.77
CA LEU A 17 -4.25 -9.54 -6.71
C LEU A 17 -5.31 -10.59 -7.12
N PRO A 18 -5.25 -11.81 -6.57
CA PRO A 18 -6.36 -12.76 -6.67
C PRO A 18 -7.67 -12.16 -6.14
N PRO A 19 -8.83 -12.55 -6.69
CA PRO A 19 -10.13 -12.10 -6.20
C PRO A 19 -10.31 -12.40 -4.70
N TYR A 20 -10.95 -11.47 -3.98
CA TYR A 20 -11.26 -11.60 -2.55
C TYR A 20 -10.04 -11.83 -1.63
N SER A 21 -8.85 -11.35 -2.02
CA SER A 21 -7.63 -11.46 -1.21
C SER A 21 -7.14 -10.11 -0.65
N PRO A 22 -7.94 -9.42 0.20
CA PRO A 22 -7.52 -8.16 0.81
C PRO A 22 -6.29 -8.34 1.72
N ASP A 23 -6.15 -9.52 2.32
CA ASP A 23 -4.99 -9.93 3.13
C ASP A 23 -3.66 -9.86 2.38
N LEU A 24 -3.68 -9.87 1.04
CA LEU A 24 -2.50 -9.71 0.23
C LEU A 24 -2.16 -8.25 -0.06
N ASN A 25 -3.04 -7.28 0.23
CA ASN A 25 -2.78 -5.88 -0.05
C ASN A 25 -2.03 -5.21 1.13
N PRO A 26 -0.80 -4.71 0.95
CA PRO A 26 -0.01 -4.11 2.03
C PRO A 26 -0.71 -3.00 2.82
N ILE A 27 -1.57 -2.22 2.17
CA ILE A 27 -2.28 -1.11 2.81
C ILE A 27 -3.26 -1.59 3.90
N GLU A 28 -3.76 -2.83 3.82
CA GLU A 28 -4.67 -3.37 4.84
C GLU A 28 -3.97 -3.56 6.19
N PHE A 29 -2.68 -3.93 6.17
CA PHE A 29 -1.88 -4.02 7.39
C PHE A 29 -1.63 -2.63 7.99
N ILE A 30 -1.39 -1.61 7.15
CA ILE A 30 -1.27 -0.21 7.59
C ILE A 30 -2.58 0.24 8.24
N TRP A 31 -3.74 0.00 7.60
CA TRP A 31 -5.05 0.35 8.17
C TRP A 31 -5.34 -0.37 9.48
N LYS A 32 -4.93 -1.64 9.61
CA LYS A 32 -5.05 -2.39 10.86
C LYS A 32 -4.27 -1.70 11.99
N SER A 33 -3.04 -1.27 11.73
CA SER A 33 -2.21 -0.56 12.71
C SER A 33 -2.78 0.82 13.04
N ILE A 34 -3.19 1.61 12.04
CA ILE A 34 -3.81 2.93 12.25
C ILE A 34 -5.03 2.82 13.16
N LYS A 35 -5.95 1.88 12.86
CA LYS A 35 -7.16 1.66 13.68
C LYS A 35 -6.82 1.25 15.10
N ARG A 36 -5.75 0.49 15.31
CA ARG A 36 -5.28 0.10 16.65
C ARG A 36 -4.84 1.32 17.45
N GLU A 37 -4.00 2.18 16.89
CA GLU A 37 -3.54 3.41 17.58
C GLU A 37 -4.73 4.32 17.92
N ILE A 38 -5.58 4.61 16.93
CA ILE A 38 -6.74 5.49 17.08
C ILE A 38 -7.75 4.94 18.10
N SER A 39 -7.90 3.62 18.22
CA SER A 39 -8.85 3.03 19.17
C SER A 39 -8.57 3.36 20.64
N SER A 40 -7.34 3.77 20.95
CA SER A 40 -6.92 4.19 22.29
C SER A 40 -6.89 5.71 22.49
N MET A 41 -7.23 6.49 21.46
CA MET A 41 -7.15 7.96 21.48
C MET A 41 -8.53 8.57 21.73
N PHE A 42 -8.54 9.67 22.48
CA PHE A 42 -9.74 10.50 22.61
C PHE A 42 -9.64 11.65 21.61
N LEU A 43 -10.51 11.64 20.60
CA LEU A 43 -10.52 12.61 19.50
C LEU A 43 -11.73 13.53 19.62
N MET A 44 -11.50 14.84 19.50
CA MET A 44 -12.52 15.86 19.69
C MET A 44 -13.24 16.24 18.40
N CYS A 45 -12.58 16.08 17.26
CA CYS A 45 -13.16 16.45 15.97
C CYS A 45 -12.62 15.59 14.81
N LYS A 46 -13.24 15.79 13.64
CA LYS A 46 -12.86 15.09 12.41
C LYS A 46 -11.48 15.54 11.91
N GLU A 47 -11.11 16.79 12.15
CA GLU A 47 -9.85 17.39 11.72
C GLU A 47 -8.68 16.72 12.43
N GLU A 48 -8.80 16.51 13.74
CA GLU A 48 -7.83 15.78 14.55
C GLU A 48 -7.68 14.33 14.06
N LEU A 49 -8.80 13.65 13.76
CA LEU A 49 -8.76 12.30 13.18
C LEU A 49 -7.99 12.27 11.85
N LYS A 50 -8.23 13.25 10.96
CA LYS A 50 -7.54 13.30 9.66
C LYS A 50 -6.04 13.49 9.84
N GLU A 51 -5.63 14.42 10.70
CA GLU A 51 -4.23 14.70 10.98
C GLU A 51 -3.52 13.46 11.54
N ILE A 52 -4.14 12.77 12.49
CA ILE A 52 -3.58 11.55 13.08
C ILE A 52 -3.49 10.42 12.05
N VAL A 53 -4.54 10.21 11.24
CA VAL A 53 -4.52 9.19 10.18
C VAL A 53 -3.40 9.47 9.18
N GLU A 54 -3.24 10.73 8.75
CA GLU A 54 -2.19 11.13 7.82
C GLU A 54 -0.80 10.90 8.40
N ASN A 55 -0.55 11.35 9.63
CA ASN A 55 0.72 11.17 10.31
C ASN A 55 1.07 9.69 10.50
N LEU A 56 0.13 8.88 10.99
CA LEU A 56 0.33 7.44 11.18
C LEU A 56 0.53 6.72 9.85
N PHE A 57 -0.18 7.13 8.79
CA PHE A 57 0.00 6.56 7.46
C PHE A 57 1.43 6.75 6.97
N TYR A 58 2.00 7.96 7.04
CA TYR A 58 3.37 8.19 6.59
C TYR A 58 4.40 7.45 7.44
N ILE A 59 4.20 7.39 8.76
CA ILE A 59 5.05 6.61 9.67
C ILE A 59 5.07 5.14 9.25
N PHE A 60 3.91 4.51 9.10
CA PHE A 60 3.83 3.09 8.77
C PHE A 60 4.23 2.80 7.32
N ALA A 61 3.83 3.63 6.36
CA ALA A 61 4.19 3.47 4.95
C ALA A 61 5.70 3.60 4.71
N SER A 62 6.43 4.32 5.57
CA SER A 62 7.90 4.38 5.51
C SER A 62 8.58 3.03 5.81
N SER A 63 7.86 2.10 6.45
CA SER A 63 8.38 0.78 6.80
C SER A 63 8.05 -0.25 5.72
N LEU A 64 9.09 -0.76 5.06
CA LEU A 64 8.96 -1.86 4.08
C LEU A 64 8.41 -3.15 4.68
N SER A 65 8.42 -3.30 6.01
CA SER A 65 7.89 -4.49 6.68
C SER A 65 6.42 -4.77 6.35
N PHE A 66 5.60 -3.73 6.15
CA PHE A 66 4.19 -3.85 5.77
C PHE A 66 3.99 -4.41 4.35
N ALA A 67 4.95 -4.20 3.45
CA ALA A 67 4.87 -4.62 2.06
C ALA A 67 5.78 -5.81 1.70
N LYS A 68 6.68 -6.22 2.61
CA LYS A 68 7.73 -7.21 2.35
C LYS A 68 7.20 -8.50 1.69
N ALA A 69 6.21 -9.13 2.31
CA ALA A 69 5.63 -10.38 1.80
C ALA A 69 4.96 -10.20 0.42
N TRP A 70 4.35 -9.03 0.17
CA TRP A 70 3.77 -8.71 -1.14
C TRP A 70 4.86 -8.51 -2.20
N ILE A 71 5.92 -7.77 -1.87
CA ILE A 71 7.07 -7.54 -2.78
C ILE A 71 7.68 -8.89 -3.18
N GLU A 72 7.99 -9.75 -2.21
CA GLU A 72 8.58 -11.07 -2.46
C GLU A 72 7.68 -11.96 -3.32
N LYS A 73 6.35 -11.87 -3.12
CA LYS A 73 5.38 -12.70 -3.84
C LYS A 73 5.10 -12.21 -5.26
N PHE A 74 5.02 -10.90 -5.46
CA PHE A 74 4.48 -10.32 -6.70
C PHE A 74 5.50 -9.55 -7.55
N LEU A 75 6.53 -8.96 -6.95
CA LEU A 75 7.56 -8.22 -7.67
C LEU A 75 8.78 -9.10 -7.98
N LYS A 76 8.57 -10.34 -8.46
CA LYS A 76 9.68 -11.14 -8.99
C LYS A 76 10.41 -10.29 -10.02
N ILE A 77 11.58 -9.77 -9.64
CA ILE A 77 12.43 -8.97 -10.50
C ILE A 77 12.74 -9.90 -11.68
N PRO A 78 12.34 -9.58 -12.92
CA PRO A 78 12.83 -10.32 -14.06
C PRO A 78 14.35 -10.28 -13.95
N GLU A 79 15.01 -11.43 -13.96
CA GLU A 79 16.45 -11.46 -14.21
C GLU A 79 16.67 -10.50 -15.37
N ILE A 80 17.50 -9.49 -15.12
CA ILE A 80 17.85 -8.45 -16.07
C ILE A 80 18.06 -9.18 -17.39
N VAL A 81 17.27 -8.83 -18.41
CA VAL A 81 17.55 -9.28 -19.76
C VAL A 81 18.93 -8.71 -20.06
N THR A 82 19.96 -9.52 -19.85
CA THR A 82 21.33 -9.24 -20.23
C THR A 82 21.27 -9.16 -21.74
N ILE A 83 21.09 -7.95 -22.27
CA ILE A 83 21.22 -7.70 -23.70
C ILE A 83 22.69 -8.02 -24.01
N GLN A 84 22.91 -9.15 -24.68
CA GLN A 84 24.16 -9.51 -25.33
C GLN A 84 24.47 -8.54 -26.47
#